data_AF-A0A9P6Q5P0-F1
#
_entry.id   AF-A0A9P6Q5P0-F1
#
_cell.length_a   1.000
_cell.length_b   1.000
_cell.length_c   1.000
_cell.angle_alpha   90.00
_cell.angle_beta   90.00
_cell.angle_gamma   90.00
#
_symmetry.space_group_name_H-M   'P 1'
#
loop_
_entity.id
_entity.type
_entity.pdbx_description
1 polymer ?
#
loop_
_entity_poly.entity_id
_entity_poly.type
_entity_poly.pdbx_seq_one_letter_code
_entity_poly.pdbx_strand_id
1 'polypeptide(L)'
;MKIISISTAIGAVILSTFVQVSTADLSKIVRVDQASHQFIDTQGRSRFFHGTNMVKKSPPYHMNVNSFEPSWSIVDKDIEVMKALNINIIRLGVHWAGVEPVRGQYNQTYLDITHGIIKKLQDNNIYTLIDQHQDVLSAQTCGHGVPLWFVQPGWVKPAHMMPYPQKAPFPVDANGVPSDDDCNSIDWSISYLDYAVGNAFGRLYNNHDNLGDAWAAYWSTVSKNYRSLTGVMGYDLMNEPWVGDHMADPTLLTPGVADRVNLEPLWNKGNAAIRVNDDTTIVLFEGPTFDIAAGFNNVPGGDGSKTAHSYHYYNPPQLGSIEDTIKNRIKDNDRLRTAGMLTEFQFWGTDAGTVALILEGAQKADKHMQSWQGWAYENLWNHDTVEPHPELARIYARTYAEATAGVPKTLYFQDTTAKYWVSWQADTSIQAPGLIRIAPQIYYPDGVRVFFVPEGSGTHTMDGTNTVQLHYTGQSKNGEVIQASVQPFYPTDVVKNPASGKCMDNNKSLVTPNNPIILWPCNSSANQVWKFKENTIQLAFDPDHKSGTFCLDTNGSALVLNACEAGKASQQWSVTATGNIKNTATGNCVDIDGSNYKDSTPLLTYACGAGGTQANQVWTLPRGANGTW
;
A
#
# COMPACT_ATOMS: atom_id res chain seq x y z
N MET A 1 43.64 -36.70 53.49
CA MET A 1 42.82 -37.09 52.33
C MET A 1 41.63 -36.12 52.28
N LYS A 2 41.51 -35.37 51.18
CA LYS A 2 40.52 -34.30 50.98
C LYS A 2 39.08 -34.86 51.00
N ILE A 3 38.11 -33.92 51.13
CA ILE A 3 36.73 -33.88 50.56
C ILE A 3 35.72 -33.58 51.68
N ILE A 4 35.42 -32.30 51.94
CA ILE A 4 34.41 -31.39 51.33
C ILE A 4 33.09 -31.42 52.11
N SER A 5 32.83 -30.28 52.75
CA SER A 5 31.57 -29.86 53.36
C SER A 5 30.56 -29.51 52.26
N ILE A 6 29.36 -30.08 52.32
CA ILE A 6 28.21 -29.66 51.51
C ILE A 6 27.44 -28.64 52.34
N SER A 7 27.60 -27.36 51.99
CA SER A 7 26.71 -26.29 52.47
C SER A 7 25.60 -26.07 51.45
N THR A 8 24.37 -26.11 51.94
CA THR A 8 23.12 -25.85 51.24
C THR A 8 23.05 -24.41 50.76
N ALA A 9 23.04 -24.21 49.43
CA ALA A 9 22.72 -22.93 48.81
C ALA A 9 21.22 -22.88 48.49
N ILE A 10 20.52 -21.93 49.10
CA ILE A 10 19.14 -21.56 48.78
C ILE A 10 19.17 -20.78 47.47
N GLY A 11 18.76 -21.43 46.38
CA GLY A 11 18.55 -20.78 45.09
C GLY A 11 17.20 -20.06 45.06
N ALA A 12 17.22 -18.73 44.96
CA ALA A 12 16.04 -17.95 44.64
C ALA A 12 15.63 -18.27 43.19
N VAL A 13 14.50 -18.95 43.02
CA VAL A 13 13.86 -19.14 41.72
C VAL A 13 13.20 -17.82 41.34
N ILE A 14 13.85 -17.06 40.47
CA ILE A 14 13.21 -15.96 39.75
C ILE A 14 12.22 -16.61 38.78
N LEU A 15 10.93 -16.64 39.15
CA LEU A 15 9.86 -16.89 38.19
C LEU A 15 9.87 -15.73 37.19
N SER A 16 10.54 -15.92 36.06
CA SER A 16 10.28 -15.14 34.87
C SER A 16 8.86 -15.47 34.41
N THR A 17 7.89 -14.62 34.76
CA THR A 17 6.60 -14.63 34.08
C THR A 17 6.86 -14.23 32.63
N PHE A 18 6.96 -15.22 31.75
CA PHE A 18 6.75 -15.00 30.32
C PHE A 18 5.31 -14.50 30.18
N VAL A 19 5.15 -13.18 30.08
CA VAL A 19 3.95 -12.62 29.47
C VAL A 19 3.98 -13.15 28.05
N GLN A 20 3.10 -14.10 27.72
CA GLN A 20 2.76 -14.35 26.34
C GLN A 20 2.32 -13.00 25.80
N VAL A 21 3.17 -12.39 24.97
CA VAL A 21 2.77 -11.30 24.10
C VAL A 21 1.73 -11.94 23.19
N SER A 22 0.46 -11.79 23.56
CA SER A 22 -0.64 -12.00 22.65
C SER A 22 -0.32 -11.09 21.46
N THR A 23 0.09 -11.69 20.35
CA THR A 23 -0.06 -11.07 19.05
C THR A 23 -1.52 -10.65 19.02
N ALA A 24 -1.79 -9.35 18.99
CA ALA A 24 -3.16 -8.88 18.93
C ALA A 24 -3.82 -9.56 17.74
N ASP A 25 -4.83 -10.40 18.00
CA ASP A 25 -5.54 -11.10 16.95
C ASP A 25 -6.09 -10.07 15.97
N LEU A 26 -5.97 -10.36 14.67
CA LEU A 26 -6.52 -9.54 13.60
C LEU A 26 -8.00 -9.24 13.90
N SER A 27 -8.42 -7.98 13.78
CA SER A 27 -9.78 -7.56 14.15
C SER A 27 -10.73 -7.67 12.96
N LYS A 28 -11.87 -8.34 13.08
CA LYS A 28 -12.82 -8.45 11.96
C LYS A 28 -13.32 -7.07 11.55
N ILE A 29 -13.38 -6.79 10.25
CA ILE A 29 -14.06 -5.61 9.70
C ILE A 29 -15.55 -5.91 9.65
N VAL A 30 -16.37 -5.05 10.25
CA VAL A 30 -17.80 -5.36 10.50
C VAL A 30 -18.76 -4.37 9.87
N ARG A 31 -18.29 -3.17 9.54
CA ARG A 31 -19.11 -2.16 8.88
C ARG A 31 -18.27 -1.09 8.22
N VAL A 32 -18.93 -0.30 7.39
CA VAL A 32 -18.51 1.03 6.96
C VAL A 32 -19.19 2.08 7.83
N ASP A 33 -18.44 3.08 8.26
CA ASP A 33 -19.01 4.31 8.77
C ASP A 33 -19.33 5.24 7.60
N GLN A 34 -20.62 5.44 7.34
CA GLN A 34 -21.11 6.22 6.20
C GLN A 34 -20.87 7.73 6.35
N ALA A 35 -20.54 8.21 7.56
CA ALA A 35 -20.25 9.62 7.80
C ALA A 35 -18.77 9.97 7.60
N SER A 36 -17.86 9.04 7.95
CA SER A 36 -16.41 9.21 7.78
C SER A 36 -15.86 8.50 6.54
N HIS A 37 -16.67 7.66 5.89
CA HIS A 37 -16.30 6.82 4.76
C HIS A 37 -15.16 5.84 5.08
N GLN A 38 -15.11 5.37 6.32
CA GLN A 38 -14.05 4.47 6.82
C GLN A 38 -14.58 3.08 7.14
N PHE A 39 -13.72 2.08 6.96
CA PHE A 39 -13.96 0.71 7.42
C PHE A 39 -13.76 0.64 8.93
N ILE A 40 -14.69 0.01 9.64
CA ILE A 40 -14.68 -0.10 11.10
C ILE A 40 -14.53 -1.56 11.52
N ASP A 41 -13.57 -1.80 12.41
CA ASP A 41 -13.37 -3.13 12.98
C ASP A 41 -14.25 -3.42 14.21
N THR A 42 -14.26 -4.67 14.67
CA THR A 42 -14.99 -5.11 15.87
C THR A 42 -14.61 -4.37 17.14
N GLN A 43 -13.45 -3.70 17.17
CA GLN A 43 -12.98 -2.91 18.29
C GLN A 43 -13.42 -1.43 18.18
N GLY A 44 -14.10 -1.06 17.09
CA GLY A 44 -14.60 0.29 16.84
C GLY A 44 -13.60 1.22 16.14
N ARG A 45 -12.41 0.74 15.77
CA ARG A 45 -11.37 1.57 15.15
C ARG A 45 -11.65 1.79 13.67
N SER A 46 -11.33 2.97 13.17
CA SER A 46 -11.26 3.23 11.72
C SER A 46 -10.01 2.58 11.14
N ARG A 47 -10.14 1.87 10.01
CA ARG A 47 -9.09 1.03 9.41
C ARG A 47 -8.70 1.47 8.02
N PHE A 48 -7.40 1.39 7.74
CA PHE A 48 -6.80 1.64 6.45
C PHE A 48 -6.04 0.41 5.95
N PHE A 49 -6.08 0.20 4.64
CA PHE A 49 -5.46 -0.95 4.00
C PHE A 49 -4.53 -0.54 2.87
N HIS A 50 -3.26 -0.86 3.02
CA HIS A 50 -2.24 -0.67 1.98
C HIS A 50 -1.70 -2.05 1.61
N GLY A 51 -1.77 -2.40 0.34
CA GLY A 51 -1.38 -3.73 -0.07
C GLY A 51 -1.26 -3.93 -1.56
N THR A 52 -1.43 -5.17 -1.99
CA THR A 52 -1.15 -5.57 -3.37
C THR A 52 -2.12 -6.64 -3.87
N ASN A 53 -2.13 -6.83 -5.18
CA ASN A 53 -2.88 -7.87 -5.85
C ASN A 53 -2.05 -9.17 -5.99
N MET A 54 -2.71 -10.31 -5.80
CA MET A 54 -2.13 -11.65 -6.01
C MET A 54 -3.16 -12.50 -6.76
N VAL A 55 -3.00 -12.60 -8.07
CA VAL A 55 -3.99 -13.20 -8.96
C VAL A 55 -3.33 -14.19 -9.91
N LYS A 56 -3.60 -15.49 -9.72
CA LYS A 56 -3.12 -16.51 -10.66
C LYS A 56 -4.19 -16.84 -11.69
N LYS A 57 -3.99 -16.36 -12.92
CA LYS A 57 -4.98 -16.41 -14.02
C LYS A 57 -5.03 -17.75 -14.78
N SER A 58 -4.17 -18.70 -14.43
CA SER A 58 -4.07 -20.02 -15.06
C SER A 58 -4.18 -21.16 -14.04
N PRO A 59 -4.59 -22.38 -14.47
CA PRO A 59 -4.64 -23.54 -13.59
C PRO A 59 -3.31 -23.76 -12.84
N PRO A 60 -3.33 -24.08 -11.54
CA PRO A 60 -4.49 -24.45 -10.72
C PRO A 60 -5.25 -23.26 -10.07
N TYR A 61 -5.06 -22.02 -10.55
CA TYR A 61 -5.75 -20.79 -10.13
C TYR A 61 -5.54 -20.37 -8.66
N HIS A 62 -4.53 -20.92 -7.99
CA HIS A 62 -4.11 -20.53 -6.65
C HIS A 62 -2.58 -20.44 -6.56
N MET A 63 -2.09 -19.65 -5.61
CA MET A 63 -0.66 -19.50 -5.35
C MET A 63 -0.05 -20.81 -4.83
N ASN A 64 1.23 -21.02 -5.10
CA ASN A 64 1.99 -22.14 -4.54
C ASN A 64 2.11 -21.96 -3.01
N VAL A 65 1.82 -23.02 -2.27
CA VAL A 65 1.84 -23.04 -0.79
C VAL A 65 2.96 -23.90 -0.21
N ASN A 66 3.75 -24.55 -1.07
CA ASN A 66 4.77 -25.54 -0.69
C ASN A 66 6.19 -25.00 -0.81
N SER A 67 6.46 -24.21 -1.85
CA SER A 67 7.78 -23.67 -2.15
C SER A 67 7.69 -22.18 -2.45
N PHE A 68 8.73 -21.46 -2.06
CA PHE A 68 8.89 -20.08 -2.46
C PHE A 68 9.11 -20.00 -3.97
N GLU A 69 8.22 -19.29 -4.65
CA GLU A 69 8.28 -18.97 -6.06
C GLU A 69 8.06 -17.47 -6.16
N PRO A 70 9.09 -16.67 -6.53
CA PRO A 70 8.92 -15.23 -6.69
C PRO A 70 7.70 -14.97 -7.56
N SER A 71 6.81 -14.08 -7.11
CA SER A 71 5.50 -13.78 -7.72
C SER A 71 4.36 -14.76 -7.46
N TRP A 72 4.63 -16.06 -7.31
CA TRP A 72 3.61 -17.11 -7.46
C TRP A 72 3.42 -17.98 -6.22
N SER A 73 3.98 -17.62 -5.07
CA SER A 73 3.80 -18.33 -3.80
C SER A 73 3.20 -17.48 -2.68
N ILE A 74 2.64 -18.15 -1.68
CA ILE A 74 2.35 -17.60 -0.36
C ILE A 74 2.92 -18.58 0.68
N VAL A 75 4.20 -18.40 0.99
CA VAL A 75 4.94 -19.14 2.02
C VAL A 75 5.54 -18.19 3.07
N ASP A 76 6.30 -18.70 4.04
CA ASP A 76 6.87 -17.86 5.12
C ASP A 76 7.72 -16.70 4.60
N LYS A 77 8.52 -16.92 3.55
CA LYS A 77 9.32 -15.86 2.93
C LYS A 77 8.46 -14.72 2.38
N ASP A 78 7.32 -15.03 1.76
CA ASP A 78 6.38 -14.01 1.26
C ASP A 78 5.81 -13.18 2.42
N ILE A 79 5.40 -13.86 3.49
CA ILE A 79 4.88 -13.21 4.71
C ILE A 79 5.92 -12.28 5.34
N GLU A 80 7.18 -12.71 5.42
CA GLU A 80 8.29 -11.88 5.94
C GLU A 80 8.45 -10.59 5.12
N VAL A 81 8.43 -10.70 3.79
CA VAL A 81 8.53 -9.54 2.89
C VAL A 81 7.33 -8.63 3.03
N MET A 82 6.10 -9.16 3.00
CA MET A 82 4.88 -8.36 3.17
C MET A 82 4.90 -7.57 4.48
N LYS A 83 5.30 -8.20 5.59
CA LYS A 83 5.45 -7.54 6.89
C LYS A 83 6.54 -6.46 6.86
N ALA A 84 7.69 -6.74 6.26
CA ALA A 84 8.78 -5.77 6.15
C ALA A 84 8.39 -4.51 5.35
N LEU A 85 7.45 -4.66 4.41
CA LEU A 85 6.96 -3.61 3.53
C LEU A 85 5.62 -3.01 3.96
N ASN A 86 5.17 -3.23 5.20
CA ASN A 86 3.90 -2.70 5.74
C ASN A 86 2.63 -3.10 4.97
N ILE A 87 2.69 -4.15 4.15
CA ILE A 87 1.52 -4.70 3.45
C ILE A 87 0.61 -5.34 4.51
N ASN A 88 -0.62 -4.84 4.63
CA ASN A 88 -1.61 -5.38 5.57
C ASN A 88 -2.84 -5.97 4.88
N ILE A 89 -2.90 -5.97 3.54
CA ILE A 89 -3.97 -6.58 2.78
C ILE A 89 -3.47 -7.19 1.47
N ILE A 90 -4.09 -8.29 1.05
CA ILE A 90 -3.93 -8.89 -0.28
C ILE A 90 -5.29 -8.92 -0.98
N ARG A 91 -5.38 -8.40 -2.21
CA ARG A 91 -6.51 -8.68 -3.13
C ARG A 91 -6.20 -9.99 -3.81
N LEU A 92 -6.83 -11.06 -3.31
CA LEU A 92 -6.55 -12.42 -3.70
C LEU A 92 -7.57 -12.85 -4.77
N GLY A 93 -7.07 -13.13 -5.98
CA GLY A 93 -7.91 -13.60 -7.07
C GLY A 93 -8.43 -15.02 -6.83
N VAL A 94 -9.74 -15.15 -6.71
CA VAL A 94 -10.47 -16.42 -6.58
C VAL A 94 -11.32 -16.64 -7.83
N HIS A 95 -10.74 -17.33 -8.82
CA HIS A 95 -11.34 -17.50 -10.13
C HIS A 95 -12.59 -18.40 -10.06
N TRP A 96 -13.67 -18.01 -10.75
CA TRP A 96 -14.87 -18.83 -10.84
C TRP A 96 -14.56 -20.19 -11.50
N ALA A 97 -13.67 -20.22 -12.51
CA ALA A 97 -13.16 -21.45 -13.09
C ALA A 97 -12.50 -22.42 -12.08
N GLY A 98 -11.85 -21.88 -11.04
CA GLY A 98 -11.26 -22.67 -9.96
C GLY A 98 -12.31 -23.22 -8.99
N VAL A 99 -13.33 -22.41 -8.67
CA VAL A 99 -14.40 -22.76 -7.71
C VAL A 99 -15.42 -23.73 -8.30
N GLU A 100 -15.84 -23.55 -9.55
CA GLU A 100 -16.90 -24.33 -10.21
C GLU A 100 -16.46 -24.80 -11.61
N PRO A 101 -15.45 -25.70 -11.69
CA PRO A 101 -14.91 -26.14 -12.97
C PRO A 101 -15.93 -26.92 -13.82
N VAL A 102 -16.92 -27.55 -13.17
CA VAL A 102 -18.07 -28.20 -13.81
C VAL A 102 -19.33 -27.61 -13.23
N ARG A 103 -20.29 -27.26 -14.08
CA ARG A 103 -21.53 -26.58 -13.67
C ARG A 103 -22.26 -27.33 -12.56
N GLY A 104 -22.53 -26.64 -11.46
CA GLY A 104 -23.15 -27.14 -10.24
C GLY A 104 -22.25 -28.01 -9.36
N GLN A 105 -20.97 -28.22 -9.72
CA GLN A 105 -20.01 -29.04 -9.00
C GLN A 105 -18.82 -28.20 -8.54
N TYR A 106 -18.79 -27.92 -7.25
CA TYR A 106 -17.78 -27.06 -6.64
C TYR A 106 -16.52 -27.83 -6.24
N ASN A 107 -15.35 -27.28 -6.55
CA ASN A 107 -14.06 -27.89 -6.29
C ASN A 107 -13.62 -27.66 -4.84
N GLN A 108 -13.94 -28.61 -3.95
CA GLN A 108 -13.58 -28.50 -2.54
C GLN A 108 -12.06 -28.42 -2.31
N THR A 109 -11.25 -29.12 -3.11
CA THR A 109 -9.78 -29.05 -2.97
C THR A 109 -9.27 -27.62 -3.22
N TYR A 110 -9.78 -26.94 -4.24
CA TYR A 110 -9.45 -25.53 -4.51
C TYR A 110 -9.87 -24.60 -3.37
N LEU A 111 -11.09 -24.81 -2.84
CA LEU A 111 -11.63 -24.04 -1.71
C LEU A 111 -10.79 -24.25 -0.43
N ASP A 112 -10.35 -25.48 -0.15
CA ASP A 112 -9.55 -25.82 1.02
C ASP A 112 -8.13 -25.22 0.95
N ILE A 113 -7.50 -25.24 -0.22
CA ILE A 113 -6.20 -24.61 -0.43
C ILE A 113 -6.30 -23.09 -0.26
N THR A 114 -7.32 -22.48 -0.89
CA THR A 114 -7.59 -21.04 -0.75
C THR A 114 -7.89 -20.65 0.70
N HIS A 115 -8.66 -21.46 1.43
CA HIS A 115 -8.87 -21.28 2.87
C HIS A 115 -7.55 -21.31 3.65
N GLY A 116 -6.64 -22.24 3.34
CA GLY A 116 -5.30 -22.30 3.94
C GLY A 116 -4.45 -21.06 3.67
N ILE A 117 -4.49 -20.53 2.44
CA ILE A 117 -3.83 -19.27 2.05
C ILE A 117 -4.36 -18.10 2.89
N ILE A 118 -5.69 -17.91 2.93
CA ILE A 118 -6.31 -16.80 3.69
C ILE A 118 -6.02 -16.95 5.18
N LYS A 119 -6.08 -18.17 5.73
CA LYS A 119 -5.73 -18.44 7.12
C LYS A 119 -4.27 -18.08 7.43
N LYS A 120 -3.34 -18.38 6.53
CA LYS A 120 -1.92 -18.03 6.69
C LYS A 120 -1.71 -16.52 6.70
N LEU A 121 -2.40 -15.78 5.83
CA LEU A 121 -2.38 -14.31 5.83
C LEU A 121 -2.96 -13.76 7.14
N GLN A 122 -4.13 -14.27 7.56
CA GLN A 122 -4.79 -13.89 8.81
C GLN A 122 -3.89 -14.09 10.03
N ASP A 123 -3.26 -15.26 10.16
CA ASP A 123 -2.36 -15.59 11.27
C ASP A 123 -1.12 -14.69 11.34
N ASN A 124 -0.89 -13.93 10.27
CA ASN A 124 0.20 -12.98 10.13
C ASN A 124 -0.26 -11.53 10.09
N ASN A 125 -1.50 -11.26 10.51
CA ASN A 125 -2.13 -9.94 10.54
C ASN A 125 -2.19 -9.24 9.18
N ILE A 126 -2.45 -10.03 8.13
CA ILE A 126 -2.68 -9.56 6.76
C ILE A 126 -4.12 -9.93 6.37
N TYR A 127 -4.92 -8.95 5.99
CA TYR A 127 -6.27 -9.15 5.50
C TYR A 127 -6.28 -9.72 4.09
N THR A 128 -7.42 -10.29 3.71
CA THR A 128 -7.71 -10.67 2.33
C THR A 128 -8.98 -9.99 1.86
N LEU A 129 -8.87 -9.28 0.74
CA LEU A 129 -10.00 -8.95 -0.12
C LEU A 129 -10.13 -10.08 -1.14
N ILE A 130 -11.22 -10.83 -1.10
CA ILE A 130 -11.44 -11.92 -2.04
C ILE A 130 -12.03 -11.33 -3.32
N ASP A 131 -11.31 -11.47 -4.41
CA ASP A 131 -11.67 -10.90 -5.70
C ASP A 131 -12.09 -12.00 -6.67
N GLN A 132 -13.33 -11.94 -7.16
CA GLN A 132 -13.73 -12.76 -8.31
C GLN A 132 -13.11 -12.16 -9.58
N HIS A 133 -11.87 -12.55 -9.81
CA HIS A 133 -11.09 -12.00 -10.91
C HIS A 133 -11.55 -12.52 -12.27
N GLN A 134 -11.51 -11.65 -13.27
CA GLN A 134 -11.67 -11.97 -14.69
C GLN A 134 -11.00 -10.88 -15.53
N ASP A 135 -10.48 -11.25 -16.71
CA ASP A 135 -10.16 -10.32 -17.79
C ASP A 135 -10.74 -10.88 -19.07
N VAL A 136 -11.51 -10.07 -19.82
CA VAL A 136 -12.15 -10.51 -21.06
C VAL A 136 -12.98 -11.79 -20.86
N LEU A 137 -13.51 -11.97 -19.64
CA LEU A 137 -14.40 -13.01 -19.13
C LEU A 137 -13.90 -14.46 -19.12
N SER A 138 -13.42 -15.01 -20.24
CA SER A 138 -13.31 -16.46 -20.46
C SER A 138 -12.18 -16.85 -21.42
N ALA A 139 -11.66 -18.08 -21.30
CA ALA A 139 -10.67 -18.62 -22.23
C ALA A 139 -11.18 -18.65 -23.68
N GLN A 140 -12.47 -18.95 -23.90
CA GLN A 140 -13.09 -18.91 -25.23
C GLN A 140 -13.10 -17.51 -25.87
N THR A 141 -12.84 -16.47 -25.09
CA THR A 141 -12.76 -15.08 -25.53
C THR A 141 -11.35 -14.50 -25.36
N CYS A 142 -10.32 -15.36 -25.36
CA CYS A 142 -8.91 -14.97 -25.12
C CYS A 142 -8.66 -14.31 -23.76
N GLY A 143 -9.51 -14.60 -22.78
CA GLY A 143 -9.47 -14.06 -21.43
C GLY A 143 -9.42 -15.15 -20.35
N HIS A 144 -9.76 -14.76 -19.12
CA HIS A 144 -9.75 -15.61 -17.94
C HIS A 144 -10.88 -15.21 -16.99
N GLY A 145 -11.29 -16.12 -16.10
CA GLY A 145 -12.26 -15.82 -15.03
C GLY A 145 -13.32 -16.90 -14.88
N VAL A 146 -14.22 -16.99 -15.85
CA VAL A 146 -15.36 -17.92 -15.84
C VAL A 146 -14.95 -19.32 -16.32
N PRO A 147 -15.61 -20.40 -15.85
CA PRO A 147 -15.32 -21.77 -16.28
C PRO A 147 -15.66 -22.03 -17.75
N LEU A 148 -15.03 -23.05 -18.35
CA LEU A 148 -15.23 -23.41 -19.77
C LEU A 148 -16.68 -23.77 -20.11
N TRP A 149 -17.50 -24.23 -19.17
CA TRP A 149 -18.91 -24.48 -19.44
C TRP A 149 -19.73 -23.20 -19.59
N PHE A 150 -19.18 -22.02 -19.30
CA PHE A 150 -19.89 -20.76 -19.37
C PHE A 150 -20.21 -20.38 -20.83
N VAL A 151 -19.19 -20.14 -21.66
CA VAL A 151 -19.37 -19.69 -23.05
C VAL A 151 -19.70 -20.90 -23.94
N GLN A 152 -20.91 -20.91 -24.50
CA GLN A 152 -21.38 -22.04 -25.33
C GLN A 152 -21.16 -21.80 -26.83
N PRO A 153 -20.86 -22.86 -27.60
CA PRO A 153 -20.82 -22.79 -29.06
C PRO A 153 -22.13 -22.27 -29.65
N GLY A 154 -22.04 -21.42 -30.69
CA GLY A 154 -23.19 -20.92 -31.43
C GLY A 154 -23.93 -19.74 -30.80
N TRP A 155 -23.47 -19.20 -29.67
CA TRP A 155 -24.01 -17.96 -29.09
C TRP A 155 -23.88 -16.74 -30.01
N VAL A 156 -22.83 -16.73 -30.84
CA VAL A 156 -22.61 -15.74 -31.89
C VAL A 156 -22.49 -16.44 -33.25
N LYS A 157 -22.77 -15.70 -34.32
CA LYS A 157 -22.59 -16.21 -35.69
C LYS A 157 -21.11 -16.53 -35.94
N PRO A 158 -20.77 -17.50 -36.81
CA PRO A 158 -19.37 -17.80 -37.12
C PRO A 158 -18.52 -16.59 -37.52
N ALA A 159 -19.11 -15.63 -38.26
CA ALA A 159 -18.44 -14.39 -38.66
C ALA A 159 -18.17 -13.40 -37.51
N HIS A 160 -18.80 -13.58 -36.35
CA HIS A 160 -18.69 -12.72 -35.16
C HIS A 160 -18.00 -13.44 -33.98
N MET A 161 -17.42 -14.61 -34.21
CA MET A 161 -16.59 -15.28 -33.21
C MET A 161 -15.34 -14.43 -32.91
N MET A 162 -14.71 -14.70 -31.76
CA MET A 162 -13.48 -14.02 -31.33
C MET A 162 -12.43 -14.03 -32.47
N PRO A 163 -11.75 -12.91 -32.81
CA PRO A 163 -11.77 -11.61 -32.14
C PRO A 163 -12.48 -10.53 -32.96
N TYR A 164 -13.63 -10.85 -33.59
CA TYR A 164 -14.31 -9.86 -34.42
C TYR A 164 -14.86 -8.70 -33.56
N PRO A 165 -14.60 -7.41 -33.91
CA PRO A 165 -14.14 -6.93 -35.22
C PRO A 165 -12.64 -6.67 -35.40
N GLN A 166 -11.78 -6.92 -34.40
CA GLN A 166 -10.34 -6.66 -34.52
C GLN A 166 -9.71 -7.43 -35.69
N LYS A 167 -10.09 -8.71 -35.86
CA LYS A 167 -9.65 -9.56 -36.98
C LYS A 167 -10.74 -10.50 -37.44
N ALA A 168 -10.43 -11.28 -38.49
CA ALA A 168 -11.22 -12.44 -38.85
C ALA A 168 -11.25 -13.46 -37.70
N PRO A 169 -12.38 -14.16 -37.49
CA PRO A 169 -12.51 -15.14 -36.42
C PRO A 169 -11.40 -16.19 -36.39
N PHE A 170 -10.95 -16.51 -35.18
CA PHE A 170 -9.92 -17.51 -34.94
C PHE A 170 -10.44 -18.95 -35.11
N PRO A 171 -9.58 -19.89 -35.55
CA PRO A 171 -9.83 -21.30 -35.32
C PRO A 171 -9.85 -21.57 -33.80
N VAL A 172 -10.61 -22.57 -33.39
CA VAL A 172 -10.75 -22.93 -31.97
C VAL A 172 -10.62 -24.44 -31.79
N ASP A 173 -10.23 -24.85 -30.58
CA ASP A 173 -10.22 -26.24 -30.18
C ASP A 173 -11.63 -26.81 -29.94
N ALA A 174 -11.72 -28.04 -29.44
CA ALA A 174 -13.00 -28.68 -29.13
C ALA A 174 -13.82 -27.98 -28.03
N ASN A 175 -13.18 -27.16 -27.21
CA ASN A 175 -13.82 -26.37 -26.15
C ASN A 175 -14.17 -24.94 -26.61
N GLY A 176 -13.90 -24.59 -27.87
CA GLY A 176 -14.11 -23.25 -28.39
C GLY A 176 -13.03 -22.26 -27.96
N VAL A 177 -11.85 -22.72 -27.53
CA VAL A 177 -10.73 -21.89 -27.07
C VAL A 177 -9.77 -21.64 -28.25
N PRO A 178 -9.48 -20.37 -28.61
CA PRO A 178 -8.42 -20.03 -29.56
C PRO A 178 -7.02 -20.39 -29.02
N SER A 179 -6.02 -20.48 -29.88
CA SER A 179 -4.65 -20.74 -29.43
C SER A 179 -4.03 -19.53 -28.72
N ASP A 180 -3.05 -19.76 -27.84
CA ASP A 180 -2.30 -18.67 -27.19
C ASP A 180 -1.64 -17.73 -28.22
N ASP A 181 -1.11 -18.29 -29.32
CA ASP A 181 -0.52 -17.50 -30.40
C ASP A 181 -1.54 -16.57 -31.08
N ASP A 182 -2.77 -17.06 -31.28
CA ASP A 182 -3.86 -16.25 -31.83
C ASP A 182 -4.25 -15.13 -30.85
N CYS A 183 -4.45 -15.47 -29.58
CA CYS A 183 -4.82 -14.51 -28.54
C CYS A 183 -3.73 -13.46 -28.30
N ASN A 184 -2.44 -13.82 -28.37
CA ASN A 184 -1.32 -12.90 -28.27
C ASN A 184 -1.14 -12.03 -29.52
N SER A 185 -1.87 -12.31 -30.61
CA SER A 185 -1.78 -11.54 -31.86
C SER A 185 -2.69 -10.30 -31.88
N ILE A 186 -3.56 -10.11 -30.89
CA ILE A 186 -4.53 -9.01 -30.78
C ILE A 186 -4.26 -8.16 -29.53
N ASP A 187 -4.91 -6.99 -29.46
CA ASP A 187 -4.86 -6.17 -28.25
C ASP A 187 -5.94 -6.66 -27.28
N TRP A 188 -5.50 -7.34 -26.22
CA TRP A 188 -6.40 -7.92 -25.23
C TRP A 188 -7.32 -6.87 -24.58
N SER A 189 -6.84 -5.63 -24.41
CA SER A 189 -7.60 -4.57 -23.75
C SER A 189 -8.75 -4.07 -24.62
N ILE A 190 -8.58 -4.12 -25.95
CA ILE A 190 -9.61 -3.76 -26.93
C ILE A 190 -10.60 -4.90 -27.12
N SER A 191 -10.26 -6.15 -26.76
CA SER A 191 -11.16 -7.30 -26.88
C SER A 191 -12.46 -7.18 -26.09
N TYR A 192 -12.52 -6.30 -25.08
CA TYR A 192 -13.79 -5.94 -24.44
C TYR A 192 -14.83 -5.41 -25.45
N LEU A 193 -14.40 -4.80 -26.55
CA LEU A 193 -15.28 -4.32 -27.63
C LEU A 193 -15.68 -5.42 -28.63
N ASP A 194 -15.15 -6.64 -28.53
CA ASP A 194 -15.46 -7.72 -29.44
C ASP A 194 -16.88 -8.27 -29.23
N TYR A 195 -17.48 -8.75 -30.33
CA TYR A 195 -18.87 -9.20 -30.34
C TYR A 195 -19.11 -10.37 -29.39
N ALA A 196 -18.18 -11.33 -29.36
CA ALA A 196 -18.26 -12.49 -28.49
C ALA A 196 -18.21 -12.12 -27.00
N VAL A 197 -17.39 -11.13 -26.64
CA VAL A 197 -17.22 -10.67 -25.25
C VAL A 197 -18.47 -9.93 -24.79
N GLY A 198 -18.93 -8.93 -25.54
CA GLY A 198 -20.15 -8.20 -25.23
C GLY A 198 -21.35 -9.15 -25.09
N ASN A 199 -21.50 -10.11 -26.02
CA ASN A 199 -22.58 -11.08 -25.96
C ASN A 199 -22.53 -11.98 -24.71
N ALA A 200 -21.34 -12.45 -24.33
CA ALA A 200 -21.18 -13.31 -23.16
C ALA A 200 -21.50 -12.56 -21.85
N PHE A 201 -21.03 -11.32 -21.69
CA PHE A 201 -21.43 -10.47 -20.56
C PHE A 201 -22.93 -10.15 -20.57
N GLY A 202 -23.52 -9.83 -21.73
CA GLY A 202 -24.96 -9.60 -21.84
C GLY A 202 -25.79 -10.79 -21.38
N ARG A 203 -25.34 -12.01 -21.67
CA ARG A 203 -25.96 -13.26 -21.22
C ARG A 203 -25.82 -13.51 -19.70
N LEU A 204 -24.73 -13.07 -19.09
CA LEU A 204 -24.59 -13.06 -17.63
C LEU A 204 -25.68 -12.16 -17.02
N TYR A 205 -25.74 -10.90 -17.48
CA TYR A 205 -26.59 -9.87 -16.88
C TYR A 205 -28.08 -10.15 -17.07
N ASN A 206 -28.49 -10.65 -18.24
CA ASN A 206 -29.89 -11.01 -18.49
C ASN A 206 -30.28 -12.40 -17.95
N ASN A 207 -29.37 -13.06 -17.22
CA ASN A 207 -29.56 -14.41 -16.66
C ASN A 207 -29.92 -15.47 -17.72
N HIS A 208 -29.45 -15.30 -18.96
CA HIS A 208 -29.65 -16.30 -20.01
C HIS A 208 -29.08 -17.64 -19.54
N ASP A 209 -29.85 -18.72 -19.74
CA ASP A 209 -29.47 -20.05 -19.27
C ASP A 209 -29.05 -20.03 -17.78
N ASN A 210 -29.71 -19.25 -16.92
CA ASN A 210 -29.44 -19.16 -15.49
C ASN A 210 -27.98 -18.80 -15.12
N LEU A 211 -27.25 -18.09 -15.98
CA LEU A 211 -25.84 -17.76 -15.73
C LEU A 211 -25.66 -16.79 -14.55
N GLY A 212 -26.55 -15.80 -14.39
CA GLY A 212 -26.55 -14.93 -13.23
C GLY A 212 -26.91 -15.65 -11.93
N ASP A 213 -27.75 -16.69 -11.99
CA ASP A 213 -28.03 -17.56 -10.84
C ASP A 213 -26.83 -18.44 -10.48
N ALA A 214 -26.12 -18.96 -11.49
CA ALA A 214 -24.88 -19.71 -11.26
C ALA A 214 -23.78 -18.82 -10.65
N TRP A 215 -23.64 -17.58 -11.11
CA TRP A 215 -22.72 -16.60 -10.52
C TRP A 215 -23.09 -16.27 -9.06
N ALA A 216 -24.39 -16.14 -8.75
CA ALA A 216 -24.84 -15.97 -7.37
C ALA A 216 -24.56 -17.23 -6.51
N ALA A 217 -24.68 -18.43 -7.09
CA ALA A 217 -24.37 -19.68 -6.41
C ALA A 217 -22.86 -19.86 -6.15
N TYR A 218 -22.00 -19.36 -7.05
CA TYR A 218 -20.56 -19.19 -6.79
C TYR A 218 -20.33 -18.33 -5.54
N TRP A 219 -20.95 -17.16 -5.44
CA TRP A 219 -20.80 -16.28 -4.28
C TRP A 219 -21.35 -16.86 -2.98
N SER A 220 -22.46 -17.60 -3.05
CA SER A 220 -22.97 -18.38 -1.91
C SER A 220 -21.94 -19.42 -1.45
N THR A 221 -21.27 -20.11 -2.39
CA THR A 221 -20.23 -21.09 -2.08
C THR A 221 -19.00 -20.44 -1.44
N VAL A 222 -18.47 -19.37 -2.04
CA VAL A 222 -17.30 -18.63 -1.53
C VAL A 222 -17.58 -18.09 -0.12
N SER A 223 -18.69 -17.39 0.07
CA SER A 223 -19.05 -16.82 1.39
C SER A 223 -19.23 -17.91 2.45
N LYS A 224 -19.90 -19.02 2.12
CA LYS A 224 -20.06 -20.15 3.04
C LYS A 224 -18.72 -20.73 3.53
N ASN A 225 -17.72 -20.82 2.65
CA ASN A 225 -16.43 -21.42 2.97
C ASN A 225 -15.52 -20.49 3.79
N TYR A 226 -15.64 -19.17 3.63
CA TYR A 226 -14.65 -18.24 4.18
C TYR A 226 -15.17 -17.29 5.28
N ARG A 227 -16.49 -17.21 5.52
CA ARG A 227 -17.10 -16.29 6.52
C ARG A 227 -16.54 -16.35 7.95
N SER A 228 -15.99 -17.50 8.35
CA SER A 228 -15.45 -17.71 9.70
C SER A 228 -14.02 -17.19 9.85
N LEU A 229 -13.36 -16.85 8.75
CA LEU A 229 -12.02 -16.26 8.78
C LEU A 229 -12.12 -14.77 9.05
N THR A 230 -11.70 -14.36 10.24
CA THR A 230 -11.59 -12.96 10.67
C THR A 230 -10.80 -12.07 9.70
N GLY A 231 -9.82 -12.64 9.00
CA GLY A 231 -8.98 -11.92 8.04
C GLY A 231 -9.62 -11.64 6.70
N VAL A 232 -10.81 -12.18 6.41
CA VAL A 232 -11.56 -11.76 5.22
C VAL A 232 -12.13 -10.36 5.47
N MET A 233 -11.53 -9.37 4.82
CA MET A 233 -11.97 -7.97 4.90
C MET A 233 -13.27 -7.78 4.12
N GLY A 234 -13.34 -8.37 2.92
CA GLY A 234 -14.48 -8.23 2.04
C GLY A 234 -14.49 -9.19 0.86
N TYR A 235 -15.58 -9.12 0.10
CA TYR A 235 -15.82 -9.84 -1.15
C TYR A 235 -15.97 -8.82 -2.28
N ASP A 236 -15.02 -8.77 -3.22
CA ASP A 236 -15.06 -7.93 -4.42
C ASP A 236 -15.79 -8.68 -5.54
N LEU A 237 -16.99 -8.21 -5.88
CA LEU A 237 -18.00 -9.01 -6.60
C LEU A 237 -17.55 -9.45 -8.00
N MET A 238 -16.81 -8.61 -8.72
CA MET A 238 -16.21 -8.95 -10.01
C MET A 238 -15.18 -7.88 -10.36
N ASN A 239 -13.98 -8.31 -10.74
CA ASN A 239 -12.97 -7.45 -11.33
C ASN A 239 -13.45 -6.86 -12.65
N GLU A 240 -13.33 -5.54 -12.83
CA GLU A 240 -13.48 -4.81 -14.11
C GLU A 240 -14.62 -5.29 -15.01
N PRO A 241 -15.88 -5.29 -14.52
CA PRO A 241 -17.02 -5.77 -15.30
C PRO A 241 -17.15 -5.04 -16.64
N TRP A 242 -17.43 -5.75 -17.72
CA TRP A 242 -17.78 -5.08 -18.98
C TRP A 242 -19.23 -4.62 -18.99
N VAL A 243 -19.56 -3.64 -19.85
CA VAL A 243 -20.89 -3.01 -19.91
C VAL A 243 -22.02 -3.94 -20.32
N GLY A 244 -21.74 -5.10 -20.92
CA GLY A 244 -22.73 -6.03 -21.46
C GLY A 244 -22.68 -6.11 -22.99
N ASP A 245 -23.78 -6.48 -23.63
CA ASP A 245 -23.87 -6.61 -25.09
C ASP A 245 -24.01 -5.24 -25.76
N HIS A 246 -22.91 -4.48 -25.79
CA HIS A 246 -22.83 -3.16 -26.40
C HIS A 246 -23.04 -3.17 -27.92
N MET A 247 -22.92 -4.35 -28.55
CA MET A 247 -23.20 -4.52 -29.97
C MET A 247 -24.72 -4.56 -30.24
N ALA A 248 -25.49 -5.15 -29.32
CA ALA A 248 -26.95 -5.12 -29.37
C ALA A 248 -27.53 -3.79 -28.85
N ASP A 249 -26.94 -3.22 -27.81
CA ASP A 249 -27.32 -1.93 -27.23
C ASP A 249 -26.10 -1.02 -27.01
N PRO A 250 -25.76 -0.15 -27.99
CA PRO A 250 -24.63 0.78 -27.87
C PRO A 250 -24.79 1.80 -26.74
N THR A 251 -25.99 2.01 -26.21
CA THR A 251 -26.20 2.98 -25.12
C THR A 251 -25.50 2.55 -23.82
N LEU A 252 -25.21 1.25 -23.68
CA LEU A 252 -24.47 0.68 -22.55
C LEU A 252 -23.05 1.27 -22.40
N LEU A 253 -22.45 1.79 -23.49
CA LEU A 253 -21.15 2.47 -23.47
C LEU A 253 -21.22 3.89 -22.90
N THR A 254 -22.42 4.44 -22.67
CA THR A 254 -22.58 5.73 -22.01
C THR A 254 -22.28 5.55 -20.52
N PRO A 255 -21.31 6.30 -19.94
CA PRO A 255 -20.94 6.16 -18.54
C PRO A 255 -22.15 6.20 -17.60
N GLY A 256 -22.23 5.23 -16.69
CA GLY A 256 -23.31 5.08 -15.72
C GLY A 256 -24.58 4.37 -16.23
N VAL A 257 -24.73 4.08 -17.53
CA VAL A 257 -25.91 3.35 -18.02
C VAL A 257 -25.82 1.87 -17.64
N ALA A 258 -24.73 1.20 -18.00
CA ALA A 258 -24.50 -0.21 -17.69
C ALA A 258 -24.54 -0.50 -16.19
N ASP A 259 -23.99 0.39 -15.37
CA ASP A 259 -24.04 0.34 -13.91
C ASP A 259 -25.45 0.12 -13.40
N ARG A 260 -26.42 0.89 -13.90
CA ARG A 260 -27.83 0.81 -13.45
C ARG A 260 -28.57 -0.38 -14.03
N VAL A 261 -28.39 -0.64 -15.32
CA VAL A 261 -29.27 -1.59 -16.04
C VAL A 261 -28.76 -3.02 -15.97
N ASN A 262 -27.44 -3.22 -15.90
CA ASN A 262 -26.81 -4.54 -15.93
C ASN A 262 -26.13 -4.88 -14.61
N LEU A 263 -25.27 -4.00 -14.10
CA LEU A 263 -24.42 -4.32 -12.94
C LEU A 263 -25.21 -4.31 -11.63
N GLU A 264 -25.98 -3.26 -11.34
CA GLU A 264 -26.75 -3.13 -10.09
C GLU A 264 -27.67 -4.33 -9.82
N PRO A 265 -28.47 -4.84 -10.79
CA PRO A 265 -29.28 -6.03 -10.56
C PRO A 265 -28.45 -7.29 -10.24
N LEU A 266 -27.32 -7.50 -10.93
CA LEU A 266 -26.44 -8.63 -10.67
C LEU A 266 -25.78 -8.49 -9.30
N TRP A 267 -25.26 -7.31 -8.94
CA TRP A 267 -24.69 -7.05 -7.63
C TRP A 267 -25.68 -7.28 -6.49
N ASN A 268 -26.93 -6.84 -6.65
CA ASN A 268 -27.98 -7.14 -5.70
C ASN A 268 -28.23 -8.65 -5.55
N LYS A 269 -28.20 -9.41 -6.66
CA LYS A 269 -28.32 -10.88 -6.63
C LYS A 269 -27.14 -11.52 -5.89
N GLY A 270 -25.92 -11.08 -6.15
CA GLY A 270 -24.70 -11.60 -5.50
C GLY A 270 -24.68 -11.30 -4.01
N ASN A 271 -24.94 -10.05 -3.63
CA ASN A 271 -25.07 -9.65 -2.24
C ASN A 271 -26.15 -10.48 -1.53
N ALA A 272 -27.33 -10.68 -2.12
CA ALA A 272 -28.38 -11.52 -1.53
C ALA A 272 -27.88 -12.96 -1.29
N ALA A 273 -27.16 -13.56 -2.25
CA ALA A 273 -26.60 -14.90 -2.10
C ALA A 273 -25.50 -15.00 -1.02
N ILE A 274 -24.66 -13.96 -0.88
CA ILE A 274 -23.67 -13.86 0.19
C ILE A 274 -24.38 -13.77 1.55
N ARG A 275 -25.40 -12.93 1.67
CA ARG A 275 -26.12 -12.67 2.93
C ARG A 275 -26.91 -13.87 3.45
N VAL A 276 -27.16 -14.89 2.64
CA VAL A 276 -27.66 -16.20 3.11
C VAL A 276 -26.65 -16.86 4.06
N ASN A 277 -25.35 -16.66 3.85
CA ASN A 277 -24.28 -17.32 4.60
C ASN A 277 -23.51 -16.37 5.53
N ASP A 278 -23.32 -15.11 5.16
CA ASP A 278 -22.51 -14.13 5.89
C ASP A 278 -23.18 -12.75 5.89
N ASP A 279 -23.65 -12.31 7.05
CA ASP A 279 -24.34 -11.03 7.22
C ASP A 279 -23.42 -9.87 7.65
N THR A 280 -22.11 -10.11 7.75
CA THR A 280 -21.16 -9.16 8.39
C THR A 280 -20.05 -8.68 7.46
N THR A 281 -19.51 -9.56 6.62
CA THR A 281 -18.36 -9.24 5.77
C THR A 281 -18.75 -8.21 4.70
N ILE A 282 -17.88 -7.23 4.43
CA ILE A 282 -18.17 -6.14 3.50
C ILE A 282 -18.25 -6.67 2.07
N VAL A 283 -19.26 -6.24 1.32
CA VAL A 283 -19.36 -6.54 -0.12
C VAL A 283 -18.85 -5.34 -0.91
N LEU A 284 -17.79 -5.55 -1.68
CA LEU A 284 -17.21 -4.57 -2.58
C LEU A 284 -17.78 -4.74 -3.99
N PHE A 285 -17.99 -3.64 -4.69
CA PHE A 285 -18.54 -3.63 -6.04
C PHE A 285 -17.85 -2.59 -6.92
N GLU A 286 -17.63 -2.94 -8.18
CA GLU A 286 -17.00 -2.10 -9.18
C GLU A 286 -18.02 -1.58 -10.21
N GLY A 287 -17.70 -0.42 -10.80
CA GLY A 287 -18.29 0.06 -12.05
C GLY A 287 -17.67 -0.63 -13.28
N PRO A 288 -18.11 -0.31 -14.51
CA PRO A 288 -17.56 -0.93 -15.72
C PRO A 288 -16.06 -0.63 -15.91
N THR A 289 -15.33 -1.46 -16.68
CA THR A 289 -13.85 -1.38 -16.89
C THR A 289 -13.27 0.04 -17.08
N PHE A 290 -13.96 0.93 -17.81
CA PHE A 290 -13.47 2.29 -18.03
C PHE A 290 -13.68 3.24 -16.82
N ASP A 291 -14.57 2.88 -15.90
CA ASP A 291 -14.93 3.51 -14.62
C ASP A 291 -14.89 5.06 -14.61
N ILE A 292 -15.49 5.67 -15.63
CA ILE A 292 -15.52 7.13 -15.78
C ILE A 292 -16.54 7.76 -14.81
N ALA A 293 -17.70 7.12 -14.63
CA ALA A 293 -18.76 7.60 -13.75
C ALA A 293 -19.56 6.41 -13.21
N ALA A 294 -19.82 6.39 -11.90
CA ALA A 294 -20.59 5.32 -11.28
C ALA A 294 -22.08 5.63 -11.35
N GLY A 295 -22.81 4.86 -12.14
CA GLY A 295 -24.22 5.13 -12.43
C GLY A 295 -25.23 4.61 -11.42
N PHE A 296 -24.81 3.77 -10.48
CA PHE A 296 -25.66 3.04 -9.54
C PHE A 296 -26.70 3.91 -8.83
N ASN A 297 -27.93 3.42 -8.68
CA ASN A 297 -28.96 4.07 -7.87
C ASN A 297 -28.72 3.86 -6.37
N ASN A 298 -28.21 2.68 -6.00
CA ASN A 298 -27.87 2.33 -4.63
C ASN A 298 -26.72 1.31 -4.60
N VAL A 299 -26.11 1.14 -3.43
CA VAL A 299 -25.13 0.08 -3.20
C VAL A 299 -25.80 -1.30 -3.22
N PRO A 300 -25.05 -2.40 -3.40
CA PRO A 300 -25.60 -3.76 -3.35
C PRO A 300 -26.37 -4.03 -2.06
N GLY A 301 -27.64 -4.44 -2.17
CA GLY A 301 -28.52 -4.67 -1.02
C GLY A 301 -29.03 -3.40 -0.31
N GLY A 302 -28.60 -2.21 -0.74
CA GLY A 302 -29.07 -0.93 -0.25
C GLY A 302 -28.61 -0.54 1.16
N ASP A 303 -27.64 -1.26 1.72
CA ASP A 303 -27.05 -0.97 3.04
C ASP A 303 -25.57 -0.58 2.89
N GLY A 304 -25.32 0.73 2.79
CA GLY A 304 -23.99 1.31 2.67
C GLY A 304 -23.09 1.10 3.89
N SER A 305 -23.63 0.60 5.01
CA SER A 305 -22.81 0.17 6.14
C SER A 305 -22.21 -1.23 5.96
N LYS A 306 -22.67 -2.01 4.97
CA LYS A 306 -22.21 -3.38 4.67
C LYS A 306 -21.58 -3.54 3.30
N THR A 307 -21.41 -2.43 2.58
CA THR A 307 -20.82 -2.40 1.24
C THR A 307 -19.72 -1.37 1.15
N ALA A 308 -18.85 -1.49 0.16
CA ALA A 308 -17.91 -0.45 -0.23
C ALA A 308 -17.73 -0.44 -1.75
N HIS A 309 -17.31 0.68 -2.31
CA HIS A 309 -17.01 0.82 -3.73
C HIS A 309 -15.56 0.43 -3.96
N SER A 310 -15.31 -0.60 -4.77
CA SER A 310 -13.98 -0.90 -5.34
C SER A 310 -13.84 -0.15 -6.66
N TYR A 311 -12.67 0.41 -6.93
CA TYR A 311 -12.41 1.11 -8.18
C TYR A 311 -10.93 1.10 -8.54
N HIS A 312 -10.66 1.27 -9.84
CA HIS A 312 -9.32 1.20 -10.40
C HIS A 312 -8.85 2.55 -10.95
N TYR A 313 -7.55 2.67 -11.18
CA TYR A 313 -7.00 3.75 -11.98
C TYR A 313 -5.92 3.27 -12.94
N TYR A 314 -6.22 3.44 -14.23
CA TYR A 314 -5.29 3.38 -15.34
C TYR A 314 -5.57 4.52 -16.31
N ASN A 315 -4.54 5.07 -16.95
CA ASN A 315 -4.71 6.15 -17.92
C ASN A 315 -3.99 5.79 -19.23
N PRO A 316 -4.73 5.37 -20.27
CA PRO A 316 -6.17 5.03 -20.33
C PRO A 316 -6.56 3.78 -19.50
N PRO A 317 -7.86 3.47 -19.27
CA PRO A 317 -9.06 4.09 -19.85
C PRO A 317 -9.72 5.19 -19.01
N GLN A 318 -9.37 5.37 -17.74
CA GLN A 318 -9.92 6.46 -16.94
C GLN A 318 -9.44 7.82 -17.45
N LEU A 319 -10.31 8.83 -17.32
CA LEU A 319 -10.04 10.18 -17.81
C LEU A 319 -9.44 11.07 -16.72
N GLY A 320 -8.40 11.82 -17.06
CA GLY A 320 -7.77 12.78 -16.16
C GLY A 320 -6.64 12.18 -15.33
N SER A 321 -6.34 12.81 -14.19
CA SER A 321 -5.33 12.33 -13.26
C SER A 321 -5.92 11.33 -12.25
N ILE A 322 -5.07 10.56 -11.56
CA ILE A 322 -5.52 9.70 -10.47
C ILE A 322 -6.25 10.47 -9.37
N GLU A 323 -5.86 11.72 -9.13
CA GLU A 323 -6.53 12.58 -8.16
C GLU A 323 -7.94 12.96 -8.61
N ASP A 324 -8.19 13.09 -9.92
CA ASP A 324 -9.52 13.34 -10.47
C ASP A 324 -10.41 12.10 -10.30
N THR A 325 -9.89 10.91 -10.60
CA THR A 325 -10.60 9.63 -10.37
C THR A 325 -10.96 9.47 -8.89
N ILE A 326 -10.00 9.63 -7.97
CA ILE A 326 -10.26 9.54 -6.52
C ILE A 326 -11.35 10.52 -6.10
N LYS A 327 -11.28 11.78 -6.52
CA LYS A 327 -12.31 12.78 -6.18
C LYS A 327 -13.69 12.44 -6.75
N ASN A 328 -13.75 11.85 -7.94
CA ASN A 328 -15.01 11.41 -8.53
C ASN A 328 -15.60 10.22 -7.75
N ARG A 329 -14.75 9.26 -7.35
CA ARG A 329 -15.18 8.12 -6.52
C ARG A 329 -15.64 8.55 -5.14
N ILE A 330 -14.99 9.52 -4.50
CA ILE A 330 -15.47 10.13 -3.23
C ILE A 330 -16.86 10.73 -3.40
N LYS A 331 -17.12 11.51 -4.45
CA LYS A 331 -18.48 12.08 -4.69
C LYS A 331 -19.54 10.99 -4.85
N ASP A 332 -19.20 9.90 -5.53
CA ASP A 332 -20.12 8.78 -5.68
C ASP A 332 -20.32 8.03 -4.36
N ASN A 333 -19.29 7.90 -3.54
CA ASN A 333 -19.37 7.30 -2.20
C ASN A 333 -20.21 8.13 -1.24
N ASP A 334 -20.13 9.47 -1.31
CA ASP A 334 -21.01 10.39 -0.59
C ASP A 334 -22.48 10.17 -0.99
N ARG A 335 -22.73 10.12 -2.30
CA ARG A 335 -24.07 9.92 -2.88
C ARG A 335 -24.66 8.56 -2.50
N LEU A 336 -23.85 7.51 -2.55
CA LEU A 336 -24.22 6.13 -2.24
C LEU A 336 -24.13 5.81 -0.74
N ARG A 337 -23.66 6.75 0.09
CA ARG A 337 -23.48 6.63 1.55
C ARG A 337 -22.65 5.41 1.93
N THR A 338 -21.45 5.31 1.37
CA THR A 338 -20.56 4.14 1.51
C THR A 338 -19.09 4.57 1.55
N ALA A 339 -18.15 3.66 1.76
CA ALA A 339 -16.71 3.90 1.64
C ALA A 339 -16.21 3.51 0.25
N GLY A 340 -14.96 3.87 -0.07
CA GLY A 340 -14.27 3.50 -1.29
C GLY A 340 -12.87 2.92 -1.02
N MET A 341 -12.37 2.13 -1.98
CA MET A 341 -11.02 1.60 -1.99
C MET A 341 -10.47 1.56 -3.42
N LEU A 342 -9.25 2.05 -3.62
CA LEU A 342 -8.51 1.94 -4.88
C LEU A 342 -7.91 0.53 -4.97
N THR A 343 -8.67 -0.43 -5.49
CA THR A 343 -8.31 -1.86 -5.51
C THR A 343 -7.24 -2.20 -6.53
N GLU A 344 -7.00 -1.29 -7.49
CA GLU A 344 -5.98 -1.49 -8.52
C GLU A 344 -5.46 -0.17 -9.12
N PHE A 345 -4.15 -0.11 -9.28
CA PHE A 345 -3.46 0.90 -10.08
C PHE A 345 -2.04 0.40 -10.40
N GLN A 346 -1.37 1.05 -11.35
CA GLN A 346 -0.04 0.66 -11.79
C GLN A 346 0.95 0.51 -10.62
N PHE A 347 1.60 -0.66 -10.56
CA PHE A 347 2.68 -0.95 -9.63
C PHE A 347 3.78 -1.82 -10.28
N TRP A 348 4.14 -1.48 -11.52
CA TRP A 348 5.23 -2.11 -12.28
C TRP A 348 6.12 -1.08 -12.97
N GLY A 349 7.38 -1.45 -13.20
CA GLY A 349 8.41 -0.60 -13.80
C GLY A 349 9.30 0.08 -12.75
N THR A 350 10.60 0.10 -13.01
CA THR A 350 11.63 0.56 -12.06
C THR A 350 12.40 1.80 -12.52
N ASP A 351 12.10 2.33 -13.71
CA ASP A 351 12.67 3.60 -14.14
C ASP A 351 12.10 4.75 -13.31
N ALA A 352 12.89 5.83 -13.17
CA ALA A 352 12.55 6.95 -12.29
C ALA A 352 11.21 7.63 -12.63
N GLY A 353 10.81 7.66 -13.92
CA GLY A 353 9.55 8.26 -14.34
C GLY A 353 8.36 7.42 -13.89
N THR A 354 8.43 6.11 -14.13
CA THR A 354 7.40 5.16 -13.71
C THR A 354 7.27 5.08 -12.19
N VAL A 355 8.39 4.97 -11.47
CA VAL A 355 8.41 4.95 -9.99
C VAL A 355 7.78 6.23 -9.42
N ALA A 356 8.01 7.38 -10.03
CA ALA A 356 7.38 8.63 -9.61
C ALA A 356 5.85 8.61 -9.79
N LEU A 357 5.33 8.01 -10.87
CA LEU A 357 3.89 7.85 -11.10
C LEU A 357 3.24 6.89 -10.08
N ILE A 358 3.90 5.77 -9.77
CA ILE A 358 3.42 4.81 -8.76
C ILE A 358 3.38 5.48 -7.38
N LEU A 359 4.45 6.20 -7.02
CA LEU A 359 4.52 6.94 -5.77
C LEU A 359 3.45 8.04 -5.70
N GLU A 360 3.22 8.76 -6.80
CA GLU A 360 2.13 9.73 -6.87
C GLU A 360 0.79 9.05 -6.57
N GLY A 361 0.52 7.89 -7.15
CA GLY A 361 -0.72 7.15 -6.88
C GLY A 361 -0.95 6.88 -5.40
N ALA A 362 0.05 6.31 -4.71
CA ALA A 362 -0.01 6.07 -3.27
C ALA A 362 -0.16 7.38 -2.46
N GLN A 363 0.58 8.43 -2.82
CA GLN A 363 0.49 9.74 -2.15
C GLN A 363 -0.90 10.38 -2.31
N LYS A 364 -1.53 10.26 -3.48
CA LYS A 364 -2.87 10.80 -3.73
C LYS A 364 -3.93 9.99 -2.98
N ALA A 365 -3.80 8.67 -2.91
CA ALA A 365 -4.67 7.82 -2.11
C ALA A 365 -4.59 8.22 -0.62
N ASP A 366 -3.37 8.33 -0.06
CA ASP A 366 -3.14 8.76 1.33
C ASP A 366 -3.74 10.14 1.62
N LYS A 367 -3.50 11.11 0.73
CA LYS A 367 -4.02 12.49 0.84
C LYS A 367 -5.55 12.52 0.99
N HIS A 368 -6.24 11.58 0.34
CA HIS A 368 -7.69 11.47 0.35
C HIS A 368 -8.21 10.35 1.25
N MET A 369 -7.36 9.81 2.13
CA MET A 369 -7.69 8.75 3.08
C MET A 369 -8.35 7.53 2.40
N GLN A 370 -7.90 7.21 1.18
CA GLN A 370 -8.33 6.03 0.43
C GLN A 370 -7.33 4.91 0.68
N SER A 371 -7.85 3.75 1.06
CA SER A 371 -7.07 2.50 1.05
C SER A 371 -6.73 2.12 -0.39
N TRP A 372 -5.61 1.44 -0.60
CA TRP A 372 -5.12 1.14 -1.94
C TRP A 372 -4.41 -0.19 -2.06
N GLN A 373 -4.46 -0.78 -3.26
CA GLN A 373 -3.80 -2.02 -3.61
C GLN A 373 -3.12 -1.90 -4.97
N GLY A 374 -1.80 -2.07 -5.02
CA GLY A 374 -1.02 -1.97 -6.26
C GLY A 374 -1.15 -3.25 -7.11
N TRP A 375 -1.16 -3.11 -8.43
CA TRP A 375 -1.05 -4.23 -9.38
C TRP A 375 0.42 -4.41 -9.78
N ALA A 376 1.14 -5.43 -9.33
CA ALA A 376 0.75 -6.53 -8.45
C ALA A 376 2.00 -7.08 -7.74
N TYR A 377 1.83 -8.03 -6.82
CA TYR A 377 2.93 -8.61 -6.03
C TYR A 377 4.03 -9.21 -6.90
N GLU A 378 3.68 -9.77 -8.06
CA GLU A 378 4.64 -10.29 -9.03
C GLU A 378 5.64 -9.24 -9.52
N ASN A 379 5.17 -8.01 -9.72
CA ASN A 379 5.98 -6.90 -10.22
C ASN A 379 6.99 -6.39 -9.19
N LEU A 380 6.84 -6.78 -7.93
CA LEU A 380 7.81 -6.45 -6.87
C LEU A 380 9.15 -7.16 -7.08
N TRP A 381 9.18 -8.31 -7.76
CA TRP A 381 10.33 -9.20 -7.75
C TRP A 381 11.27 -9.01 -8.93
N ASN A 382 12.56 -8.89 -8.64
CA ASN A 382 13.60 -9.11 -9.63
C ASN A 382 13.82 -10.61 -9.82
N HIS A 383 13.44 -11.15 -10.98
CA HIS A 383 13.54 -12.58 -11.26
C HIS A 383 14.98 -13.10 -11.42
N ASP A 384 15.96 -12.23 -11.65
CA ASP A 384 17.38 -12.61 -11.73
C ASP A 384 18.00 -12.74 -10.35
N THR A 385 17.69 -11.82 -9.44
CA THR A 385 18.27 -11.79 -8.08
C THR A 385 17.41 -12.45 -7.02
N VAL A 386 16.13 -12.70 -7.33
CA VAL A 386 15.13 -13.26 -6.40
C VAL A 386 14.93 -12.36 -5.18
N GLU A 387 15.04 -11.04 -5.38
CA GLU A 387 14.87 -10.02 -4.34
C GLU A 387 13.87 -8.95 -4.80
N PRO A 388 13.18 -8.27 -3.87
CA PRO A 388 12.34 -7.13 -4.21
C PRO A 388 13.11 -6.01 -4.90
N HIS A 389 12.52 -5.38 -5.91
CA HIS A 389 12.98 -4.12 -6.47
C HIS A 389 12.98 -3.04 -5.38
N PRO A 390 14.14 -2.46 -5.00
CA PRO A 390 14.20 -1.48 -3.92
C PRO A 390 13.31 -0.26 -4.15
N GLU A 391 13.14 0.15 -5.42
CA GLU A 391 12.33 1.29 -5.83
C GLU A 391 10.85 1.06 -5.50
N LEU A 392 10.32 -0.13 -5.82
CA LEU A 392 8.92 -0.49 -5.55
C LEU A 392 8.70 -0.85 -4.08
N ALA A 393 9.67 -1.54 -3.47
CA ALA A 393 9.64 -1.90 -2.05
C ALA A 393 9.49 -0.66 -1.15
N ARG A 394 10.17 0.44 -1.47
CA ARG A 394 10.04 1.71 -0.72
C ARG A 394 8.63 2.28 -0.75
N ILE A 395 7.92 2.17 -1.87
CA ILE A 395 6.55 2.68 -1.98
C ILE A 395 5.60 1.86 -1.10
N TYR A 396 5.74 0.54 -1.05
CA TYR A 396 4.97 -0.28 -0.11
C TYR A 396 5.33 0.05 1.35
N ALA A 397 6.63 0.20 1.65
CA ALA A 397 7.16 0.43 2.99
C ALA A 397 6.81 1.78 3.63
N ARG A 398 6.01 2.63 2.96
CA ARG A 398 5.52 3.91 3.50
C ARG A 398 4.88 3.71 4.87
N THR A 399 5.06 4.70 5.74
CA THR A 399 4.45 4.69 7.08
C THR A 399 3.04 5.21 7.01
N TYR A 400 2.11 4.49 7.64
CA TYR A 400 0.70 4.88 7.68
C TYR A 400 0.01 4.36 8.95
N ALA A 401 -1.07 5.03 9.34
CA ALA A 401 -1.97 4.55 10.37
C ALA A 401 -2.81 3.39 9.80
N GLU A 402 -2.56 2.16 10.26
CA GLU A 402 -3.44 1.02 9.98
C GLU A 402 -4.78 1.17 10.71
N ALA A 403 -4.76 1.78 11.90
CA ALA A 403 -5.96 1.96 12.70
C ALA A 403 -5.92 3.27 13.52
N THR A 404 -7.05 3.95 13.63
CA THR A 404 -7.24 5.06 14.59
C THR A 404 -8.38 4.73 15.55
N ALA A 405 -8.18 5.03 16.84
CA ALA A 405 -9.20 4.85 17.88
C ALA A 405 -10.21 6.00 17.87
N GLY A 406 -10.76 6.31 16.70
CA GLY A 406 -11.65 7.44 16.46
C GLY A 406 -11.80 7.72 14.97
N VAL A 407 -12.27 8.92 14.63
CA VAL A 407 -12.53 9.31 13.24
C VAL A 407 -11.30 10.04 12.66
N PRO A 408 -10.60 9.47 11.66
CA PRO A 408 -9.42 10.09 11.08
C PRO A 408 -9.77 11.42 10.39
N LYS A 409 -8.82 12.36 10.42
CA LYS A 409 -8.96 13.70 9.81
C LYS A 409 -7.86 13.98 8.80
N THR A 410 -6.62 13.60 9.09
CA THR A 410 -5.49 13.75 8.17
C THR A 410 -4.50 12.60 8.32
N LEU A 411 -3.88 12.24 7.20
CA LEU A 411 -2.73 11.33 7.11
C LEU A 411 -1.69 11.99 6.21
N TYR A 412 -0.43 11.99 6.61
CA TYR A 412 0.64 12.51 5.78
C TYR A 412 1.96 11.82 6.08
N PHE A 413 2.53 11.17 5.08
CA PHE A 413 3.90 10.65 5.10
C PHE A 413 4.79 11.49 4.20
N GLN A 414 5.89 11.98 4.76
CA GLN A 414 6.93 12.68 4.02
C GLN A 414 8.04 11.69 3.66
N ASP A 415 7.97 11.15 2.43
CA ASP A 415 8.87 10.10 1.92
C ASP A 415 10.36 10.38 2.13
N THR A 416 10.74 11.65 2.06
CA THR A 416 12.13 12.06 2.03
C THR A 416 12.76 12.21 3.41
N THR A 417 11.95 12.42 4.45
CA THR A 417 12.42 12.55 5.84
C THR A 417 11.96 11.38 6.73
N ALA A 418 11.12 10.50 6.18
CA ALA A 418 10.38 9.48 6.92
C ALA A 418 9.52 10.01 8.06
N LYS A 419 9.12 11.28 8.05
CA LYS A 419 8.21 11.81 9.06
C LYS A 419 6.78 11.49 8.69
N TYR A 420 6.02 11.04 9.67
CA TYR A 420 4.61 10.72 9.54
C TYR A 420 3.78 11.53 10.52
N TRP A 421 2.58 11.92 10.09
CA TRP A 421 1.57 12.55 10.90
C TRP A 421 0.21 11.92 10.63
N VAL A 422 -0.52 11.67 11.71
CA VAL A 422 -1.94 11.29 11.67
C VAL A 422 -2.68 12.14 12.69
N SER A 423 -3.84 12.68 12.30
CA SER A 423 -4.77 13.28 13.24
C SER A 423 -6.14 12.63 13.15
N TRP A 424 -6.81 12.53 14.29
CA TRP A 424 -8.14 11.95 14.39
C TRP A 424 -8.94 12.64 15.49
N GLN A 425 -10.26 12.61 15.34
CA GLN A 425 -11.18 12.97 16.41
C GLN A 425 -11.31 11.76 17.34
N ALA A 426 -10.84 11.92 18.58
CA ALA A 426 -10.70 10.83 19.54
C ALA A 426 -12.05 10.26 19.98
N ASP A 427 -12.16 8.94 20.03
CA ASP A 427 -13.22 8.23 20.74
C ASP A 427 -12.58 7.45 21.90
N THR A 428 -12.64 8.02 23.10
CA THR A 428 -11.98 7.43 24.28
C THR A 428 -12.73 6.21 24.83
N SER A 429 -13.89 5.85 24.27
CA SER A 429 -14.57 4.60 24.60
C SER A 429 -13.89 3.39 23.95
N ILE A 430 -13.16 3.59 22.85
CA ILE A 430 -12.37 2.56 22.18
C ILE A 430 -11.13 2.25 23.02
N GLN A 431 -11.09 1.03 23.57
CA GLN A 431 -9.98 0.57 24.42
C GLN A 431 -8.80 0.03 23.61
N ALA A 432 -9.05 -0.37 22.36
CA ALA A 432 -8.01 -0.88 21.48
C ALA A 432 -7.09 0.26 21.03
N PRO A 433 -5.76 0.03 20.96
CA PRO A 433 -4.85 1.07 20.54
C PRO A 433 -5.05 1.42 19.06
N GLY A 434 -4.76 2.67 18.72
CA GLY A 434 -4.45 3.04 17.34
C GLY A 434 -3.15 2.37 16.90
N LEU A 435 -2.99 2.11 15.60
CA LEU A 435 -1.86 1.37 15.05
C LEU A 435 -1.24 2.18 13.92
N ILE A 436 0.07 2.42 13.98
CA ILE A 436 0.87 2.97 12.87
C ILE A 436 1.89 1.92 12.44
N ARG A 437 1.85 1.52 11.17
CA ARG A 437 2.84 0.65 10.54
C ARG A 437 4.05 1.49 10.13
N ILE A 438 5.23 1.04 10.54
CA ILE A 438 6.53 1.62 10.19
C ILE A 438 7.38 0.54 9.51
N ALA A 439 8.32 0.91 8.65
CA ALA A 439 9.29 -0.04 8.10
C ALA A 439 10.67 0.19 8.73
N PRO A 440 11.06 -0.52 9.81
CA PRO A 440 12.31 -0.24 10.52
C PRO A 440 13.55 -0.37 9.64
N GLN A 441 13.60 -1.39 8.77
CA GLN A 441 14.78 -1.62 7.93
C GLN A 441 14.95 -0.59 6.81
N ILE A 442 13.86 0.06 6.41
CA ILE A 442 13.86 1.00 5.28
C ILE A 442 13.89 2.44 5.80
N TYR A 443 12.93 2.82 6.65
CA TYR A 443 12.75 4.22 7.04
C TYR A 443 13.25 4.56 8.44
N TYR A 444 13.41 3.57 9.33
CA TYR A 444 13.72 3.81 10.75
C TYR A 444 14.77 2.85 11.34
N PRO A 445 15.96 2.73 10.74
CA PRO A 445 16.97 1.74 11.18
C PRO A 445 17.51 2.04 12.60
N ASP A 446 17.42 3.30 13.02
CA ASP A 446 17.82 3.75 14.36
C ASP A 446 16.63 3.83 15.35
N GLY A 447 15.45 3.38 14.94
CA GLY A 447 14.21 3.50 15.71
C GLY A 447 13.42 4.80 15.45
N VAL A 448 12.40 5.03 16.26
CA VAL A 448 11.44 6.14 16.11
C VAL A 448 11.30 6.99 17.36
N ARG A 449 10.78 8.20 17.18
CA ARG A 449 10.17 9.03 18.23
C ARG A 449 8.72 9.28 17.89
N VAL A 450 7.90 9.36 18.94
CA VAL A 450 6.47 9.65 18.80
C VAL A 450 6.12 10.87 19.62
N PHE A 451 5.44 11.83 18.98
CA PHE A 451 4.97 13.06 19.60
C PHE A 451 3.45 13.14 19.52
N PHE A 452 2.82 13.71 20.55
CA PHE A 452 1.38 13.93 20.60
C PHE A 452 1.06 15.42 20.71
N VAL A 453 -0.02 15.83 20.04
CA VAL A 453 -0.64 17.15 20.17
C VAL A 453 -2.15 16.92 20.44
N PRO A 454 -2.73 17.46 21.52
CA PRO A 454 -2.07 18.18 22.63
C PRO A 454 -1.02 17.32 23.35
N GLU A 455 -0.02 17.96 23.96
CA GLU A 455 0.97 17.22 24.76
C GLU A 455 0.27 16.48 25.92
N GLY A 456 0.67 15.23 26.17
CA GLY A 456 0.07 14.39 27.20
C GLY A 456 -1.24 13.69 26.81
N SER A 457 -1.81 13.99 25.63
CA SER A 457 -3.07 13.37 25.16
C SER A 457 -2.92 11.90 24.71
N GLY A 458 -1.70 11.37 24.63
CA GLY A 458 -1.45 9.99 24.28
C GLY A 458 -0.10 9.48 24.76
N THR A 459 0.03 8.16 24.82
CA THR A 459 1.29 7.43 24.98
C THR A 459 1.44 6.42 23.85
N HIS A 460 2.63 5.82 23.73
CA HIS A 460 2.86 4.79 22.74
C HIS A 460 3.63 3.60 23.31
N THR A 461 3.41 2.44 22.69
CA THR A 461 4.23 1.23 22.84
C THR A 461 4.63 0.72 21.46
N MET A 462 5.61 -0.17 21.40
CA MET A 462 5.98 -0.90 20.18
C MET A 462 5.52 -2.35 20.31
N ASP A 463 5.09 -2.97 19.22
CA ASP A 463 4.75 -4.41 19.19
C ASP A 463 5.99 -5.33 19.17
N GLY A 464 7.19 -4.74 19.13
CA GLY A 464 8.47 -5.45 19.03
C GLY A 464 8.94 -5.71 17.59
N THR A 465 8.13 -5.33 16.59
CA THR A 465 8.44 -5.49 15.16
C THR A 465 8.26 -4.17 14.41
N ASN A 466 7.12 -3.95 13.79
CA ASN A 466 6.89 -2.89 12.81
C ASN A 466 5.65 -2.03 13.12
N THR A 467 5.07 -2.12 14.33
CA THR A 467 3.87 -1.37 14.69
C THR A 467 4.07 -0.51 15.93
N VAL A 468 3.79 0.79 15.79
CA VAL A 468 3.61 1.73 16.91
C VAL A 468 2.15 1.66 17.35
N GLN A 469 1.92 1.33 18.62
CA GLN A 469 0.59 1.31 19.24
C GLN A 469 0.35 2.60 20.00
N LEU A 470 -0.74 3.30 19.69
CA LEU A 470 -1.11 4.58 20.31
C LEU A 470 -2.20 4.35 21.35
N HIS A 471 -1.99 4.84 22.57
CA HIS A 471 -2.91 4.69 23.69
C HIS A 471 -3.37 6.06 24.20
N TYR A 472 -4.63 6.15 24.59
CA TYR A 472 -5.12 7.33 25.31
C TYR A 472 -4.57 7.39 26.73
N THR A 473 -4.47 8.60 27.26
CA THR A 473 -4.15 8.85 28.67
C THR A 473 -5.40 9.36 29.39
N GLY A 474 -5.29 9.55 30.71
CA GLY A 474 -6.34 10.25 31.47
C GLY A 474 -6.53 11.72 31.10
N GLN A 475 -5.66 12.31 30.27
CA GLN A 475 -5.80 13.69 29.78
C GLN A 475 -6.56 13.77 28.45
N SER A 476 -6.69 12.64 27.74
CA SER A 476 -7.43 12.57 26.48
C SER A 476 -8.92 12.86 26.71
N LYS A 477 -9.52 13.65 25.84
CA LYS A 477 -10.93 14.03 25.89
C LYS A 477 -11.66 13.46 24.69
N ASN A 478 -12.78 12.81 24.96
CA ASN A 478 -13.67 12.33 23.91
C ASN A 478 -14.09 13.46 22.97
N GLY A 479 -13.96 13.24 21.66
CA GLY A 479 -14.30 14.18 20.60
C GLY A 479 -13.26 15.27 20.33
N GLU A 480 -12.14 15.34 21.06
CA GLU A 480 -11.06 16.27 20.73
C GLU A 480 -10.23 15.77 19.55
N VAL A 481 -9.58 16.68 18.81
CA VAL A 481 -8.65 16.28 17.76
C VAL A 481 -7.28 16.04 18.38
N ILE A 482 -6.80 14.81 18.27
CA ILE A 482 -5.45 14.42 18.64
C ILE A 482 -4.64 14.19 17.37
N GLN A 483 -3.39 14.63 17.38
CA GLN A 483 -2.40 14.32 16.36
C GLN A 483 -1.26 13.53 16.98
N ALA A 484 -0.87 12.43 16.33
CA ALA A 484 0.39 11.74 16.59
C ALA A 484 1.36 11.98 15.43
N SER A 485 2.64 12.11 15.74
CA SER A 485 3.71 12.18 14.75
C SER A 485 4.74 11.09 15.05
N VAL A 486 5.08 10.29 14.05
CA VAL A 486 6.18 9.31 14.09
C VAL A 486 7.34 9.87 13.28
N GLN A 487 8.51 9.97 13.88
CA GLN A 487 9.70 10.55 13.25
C GLN A 487 10.92 9.65 13.48
N PRO A 488 11.97 9.75 12.64
CA PRO A 488 13.25 9.10 12.91
C PRO A 488 13.78 9.41 14.32
N PHE A 489 14.46 8.44 14.92
CA PHE A 489 15.00 8.59 16.28
C PHE A 489 16.04 9.71 16.41
N TYR A 490 16.86 9.91 15.39
CA TYR A 490 17.80 11.03 15.33
C TYR A 490 17.17 12.22 14.60
N PRO A 491 17.56 13.47 14.92
CA PRO A 491 17.14 14.65 14.16
C PRO A 491 17.49 14.47 12.68
N THR A 492 16.45 14.43 11.84
CA THR A 492 16.57 14.21 10.40
C THR A 492 15.71 15.22 9.65
N ASP A 493 16.35 16.04 8.82
CA ASP A 493 15.68 17.00 7.94
C ASP A 493 16.67 17.58 6.91
N VAL A 494 16.17 18.47 6.05
CA VAL A 494 17.01 19.34 5.23
C VAL A 494 17.76 20.36 6.09
N VAL A 495 18.99 20.68 5.70
CA VAL A 495 19.81 21.71 6.33
C VAL A 495 19.83 22.94 5.43
N LYS A 496 19.06 23.97 5.79
CA LYS A 496 18.79 25.13 4.93
C LYS A 496 19.54 26.38 5.40
N ASN A 497 20.24 27.06 4.51
CA ASN A 497 20.79 28.38 4.81
C ASN A 497 19.70 29.46 4.63
N PRO A 498 19.31 30.21 5.68
CA PRO A 498 18.23 31.20 5.58
C PRO A 498 18.53 32.35 4.62
N ALA A 499 19.80 32.76 4.50
CA ALA A 499 20.19 33.91 3.69
C ALA A 499 20.07 33.65 2.18
N SER A 500 20.36 32.43 1.74
CA SER A 500 20.20 32.01 0.34
C SER A 500 18.85 31.36 0.05
N GLY A 501 18.17 30.83 1.07
CA GLY A 501 16.99 29.98 0.90
C GLY A 501 17.30 28.58 0.36
N LYS A 502 18.58 28.19 0.27
CA LYS A 502 19.05 26.94 -0.35
C LYS A 502 19.54 25.94 0.70
N CYS A 503 19.67 24.69 0.28
CA CYS A 503 19.97 23.55 1.13
C CYS A 503 21.39 23.03 0.91
N MET A 504 21.95 22.42 1.97
CA MET A 504 23.13 21.57 1.90
C MET A 504 22.81 20.32 1.08
N ASP A 505 23.54 20.10 0.00
CA ASP A 505 23.22 19.10 -1.02
C ASP A 505 24.44 18.23 -1.34
N ASN A 506 24.24 16.91 -1.32
CA ASN A 506 25.20 15.96 -1.88
C ASN A 506 25.10 15.98 -3.41
N ASN A 507 26.12 16.54 -4.05
CA ASN A 507 26.08 16.91 -5.47
C ASN A 507 25.68 15.73 -6.36
N LYS A 508 24.69 15.96 -7.24
CA LYS A 508 24.15 14.97 -8.18
C LYS A 508 23.63 13.68 -7.54
N SER A 509 23.36 13.67 -6.23
CA SER A 509 22.97 12.47 -5.48
C SER A 509 23.98 11.32 -5.55
N LEU A 510 25.26 11.59 -5.82
CA LEU A 510 26.28 10.55 -5.93
C LEU A 510 26.77 10.12 -4.55
N VAL A 511 26.50 8.87 -4.16
CA VAL A 511 26.93 8.29 -2.88
C VAL A 511 28.28 7.60 -3.04
N THR A 512 29.33 8.40 -3.24
CA THR A 512 30.71 7.93 -3.41
C THR A 512 31.68 8.77 -2.57
N PRO A 513 32.84 8.20 -2.16
CA PRO A 513 33.84 8.94 -1.39
C PRO A 513 34.34 10.20 -2.13
N ASN A 514 34.57 11.26 -1.36
CA ASN A 514 34.99 12.59 -1.81
C ASN A 514 33.99 13.32 -2.73
N ASN A 515 32.73 12.89 -2.81
CA ASN A 515 31.73 13.67 -3.55
C ASN A 515 31.50 15.02 -2.84
N PRO A 516 31.52 16.17 -3.55
CA PRO A 516 31.44 17.47 -2.91
C PRO A 516 30.04 17.79 -2.38
N ILE A 517 30.00 18.50 -1.26
CA ILE A 517 28.77 19.09 -0.73
C ILE A 517 28.65 20.52 -1.24
N ILE A 518 27.48 20.85 -1.77
CA ILE A 518 27.21 22.11 -2.46
C ILE A 518 25.95 22.80 -1.91
N LEU A 519 25.77 24.06 -2.29
CA LEU A 519 24.54 24.81 -2.11
C LEU A 519 23.60 24.60 -3.31
N TRP A 520 22.38 24.13 -3.05
CA TRP A 520 21.39 23.85 -4.11
C TRP A 520 19.96 24.25 -3.69
N PRO A 521 19.04 24.60 -4.62
CA PRO A 521 17.64 24.84 -4.29
C PRO A 521 17.04 23.66 -3.51
N CYS A 522 16.36 24.00 -2.41
CA CYS A 522 15.73 22.98 -1.57
C CYS A 522 14.60 22.29 -2.34
N ASN A 523 14.74 20.99 -2.59
CA ASN A 523 13.71 20.14 -3.16
C ASN A 523 13.36 18.95 -2.24
N SER A 524 14.06 18.84 -1.11
CA SER A 524 13.91 17.75 -0.14
C SER A 524 14.22 16.37 -0.73
N SER A 525 14.86 16.27 -1.88
CA SER A 525 15.34 14.99 -2.42
C SER A 525 16.31 14.33 -1.43
N ALA A 526 16.44 13.00 -1.49
CA ALA A 526 17.18 12.20 -0.52
C ALA A 526 18.63 12.71 -0.29
N ASN A 527 19.27 13.26 -1.33
CA ASN A 527 20.60 13.86 -1.29
C ASN A 527 20.72 15.19 -0.50
N GLN A 528 19.61 15.74 -0.01
CA GLN A 528 19.55 16.97 0.80
C GLN A 528 19.13 16.71 2.26
N VAL A 529 18.85 15.45 2.62
CA VAL A 529 18.31 15.11 3.94
C VAL A 529 19.42 14.53 4.80
N TRP A 530 19.64 15.15 5.95
CA TRP A 530 20.77 14.87 6.83
C TRP A 530 20.31 14.43 8.21
N LYS A 531 20.96 13.40 8.75
CA LYS A 531 20.70 12.78 10.05
C LYS A 531 21.82 13.14 11.04
N PHE A 532 21.46 13.73 12.18
CA PHE A 532 22.41 14.14 13.23
C PHE A 532 22.52 13.04 14.27
N LYS A 533 23.59 12.23 14.22
CA LYS A 533 23.78 11.04 15.07
C LYS A 533 25.14 11.12 15.77
N GLU A 534 25.15 11.19 17.09
CA GLU A 534 26.36 11.03 17.92
C GLU A 534 27.55 11.89 17.45
N ASN A 535 27.32 13.20 17.28
CA ASN A 535 28.28 14.18 16.72
C ASN A 535 28.68 13.95 15.26
N THR A 536 28.09 13.01 14.55
CA THR A 536 28.21 12.87 13.09
C THR A 536 26.97 13.43 12.39
N ILE A 537 27.14 13.87 11.14
CA ILE A 537 26.05 14.28 10.25
C ILE A 537 26.09 13.32 9.07
N GLN A 538 25.07 12.46 8.95
CA GLN A 538 25.00 11.38 7.98
C GLN A 538 24.02 11.73 6.88
N LEU A 539 24.27 11.24 5.67
CA LEU A 539 23.22 11.26 4.64
C LEU A 539 22.09 10.33 5.10
N ALA A 540 20.88 10.85 5.24
CA ALA A 540 19.80 10.13 5.94
C ALA A 540 19.15 9.04 5.08
N PHE A 541 19.02 9.29 3.78
CA PHE A 541 18.38 8.38 2.85
C PHE A 541 19.21 8.31 1.56
N ASP A 542 19.53 7.10 1.13
CA ASP A 542 19.90 6.79 -0.26
C ASP A 542 19.12 5.57 -0.73
N PRO A 543 18.94 5.38 -2.05
CA PRO A 543 18.13 4.31 -2.63
C PRO A 543 18.53 2.87 -2.23
N ASP A 544 19.79 2.65 -1.85
CA ASP A 544 20.35 1.33 -1.52
C ASP A 544 20.54 1.06 -0.02
N HIS A 545 20.20 2.02 0.86
CA HIS A 545 20.57 1.99 2.30
C HIS A 545 22.08 1.91 2.59
N LYS A 546 22.94 2.25 1.62
CA LYS A 546 24.40 2.37 1.87
C LYS A 546 24.74 3.67 2.62
N SER A 547 23.87 4.67 2.63
CA SER A 547 24.10 6.01 3.22
C SER A 547 24.17 6.07 4.75
N GLY A 548 23.64 5.07 5.47
CA GLY A 548 23.94 4.92 6.90
C GLY A 548 25.44 4.73 7.17
N THR A 549 26.22 4.51 6.11
CA THR A 549 27.69 4.44 6.14
C THR A 549 28.36 5.71 5.64
N PHE A 550 27.67 6.78 5.25
CA PHE A 550 28.30 8.01 4.73
C PHE A 550 28.02 9.24 5.60
N CYS A 551 29.11 9.94 5.93
CA CYS A 551 29.16 11.08 6.83
C CYS A 551 29.67 12.32 6.09
N LEU A 552 29.17 13.48 6.52
CA LEU A 552 29.76 14.78 6.22
C LEU A 552 31.18 14.82 6.80
N ASP A 553 32.15 15.08 5.94
CA ASP A 553 33.58 15.04 6.25
C ASP A 553 34.28 16.29 5.70
N THR A 554 35.45 16.60 6.23
CA THR A 554 36.34 17.64 5.70
C THR A 554 37.51 17.01 4.96
N ASN A 555 37.77 17.43 3.73
CA ASN A 555 39.02 17.14 3.01
C ASN A 555 39.78 18.46 2.78
N GLY A 556 40.77 18.74 3.63
CA GLY A 556 41.28 20.10 3.80
C GLY A 556 40.17 21.00 4.34
N SER A 557 39.92 22.14 3.70
CA SER A 557 38.76 22.98 4.02
C SER A 557 37.47 22.52 3.36
N ALA A 558 37.50 21.75 2.27
CA ALA A 558 36.31 21.39 1.51
C ALA A 558 35.40 20.42 2.28
N LEU A 559 34.08 20.60 2.17
CA LEU A 559 33.11 19.61 2.66
C LEU A 559 32.79 18.57 1.59
N VAL A 560 32.90 17.31 2.00
CA VAL A 560 32.70 16.16 1.13
C VAL A 560 31.89 15.07 1.84
N LEU A 561 31.38 14.12 1.06
CA LEU A 561 30.77 12.90 1.55
C LEU A 561 31.83 11.78 1.57
N ASN A 562 32.00 11.11 2.72
CA ASN A 562 32.89 9.96 2.87
C ASN A 562 32.26 8.88 3.74
N ALA A 563 32.81 7.67 3.70
CA ALA A 563 32.40 6.63 4.62
C ALA A 563 32.58 7.11 6.08
N CYS A 564 31.60 6.83 6.93
CA CYS A 564 31.61 7.13 8.35
C CYS A 564 32.69 6.30 9.04
N GLU A 565 33.59 6.98 9.72
CA GLU A 565 34.69 6.38 10.46
C GLU A 565 34.56 6.77 11.94
N ALA A 566 34.43 5.76 12.80
CA ALA A 566 34.21 5.96 14.22
C ALA A 566 35.31 6.84 14.85
N GLY A 567 34.92 7.96 15.44
CA GLY A 567 35.83 8.89 16.12
C GLY A 567 36.72 9.72 15.19
N LYS A 568 36.57 9.65 13.86
CA LYS A 568 37.38 10.44 12.93
C LYS A 568 37.12 11.93 13.12
N ALA A 569 38.15 12.67 13.54
CA ALA A 569 38.07 14.06 13.93
C ALA A 569 37.46 15.01 12.87
N SER A 570 37.69 14.73 11.58
CA SER A 570 37.13 15.50 10.46
C SER A 570 35.62 15.28 10.24
N GLN A 571 35.03 14.25 10.85
CA GLN A 571 33.60 13.91 10.78
C GLN A 571 32.85 14.22 12.08
N GLN A 572 33.51 14.88 13.04
CA GLN A 572 32.91 15.24 14.33
C GLN A 572 32.44 16.69 14.31
N TRP A 573 31.16 16.88 14.63
CA TRP A 573 30.44 18.14 14.51
C TRP A 573 29.72 18.47 15.83
N SER A 574 29.70 19.75 16.16
CA SER A 574 28.87 20.33 17.21
C SER A 574 27.99 21.40 16.60
N VAL A 575 26.81 21.63 17.16
CA VAL A 575 25.89 22.66 16.66
C VAL A 575 25.55 23.67 17.73
N THR A 576 25.31 24.91 17.32
CA THR A 576 24.89 26.00 18.22
C THR A 576 23.40 26.27 18.10
N ALA A 577 22.82 26.93 19.10
CA ALA A 577 21.43 27.40 19.04
C ALA A 577 21.18 28.41 17.90
N THR A 578 22.22 29.11 17.46
CA THR A 578 22.17 30.04 16.32
C THR A 578 22.25 29.33 14.96
N GLY A 579 22.47 28.01 14.93
CA GLY A 579 22.50 27.22 13.69
C GLY A 579 23.87 27.09 13.04
N ASN A 580 24.97 27.41 13.72
CA ASN A 580 26.31 27.07 13.21
C ASN A 580 26.55 25.57 13.37
N ILE A 581 27.20 24.96 12.37
CA ILE A 581 27.70 23.60 12.41
C ILE A 581 29.22 23.68 12.47
N LYS A 582 29.81 23.30 13.60
CA LYS A 582 31.23 23.50 13.90
C LYS A 582 31.95 22.16 13.95
N ASN A 583 33.00 21.99 13.14
CA ASN A 583 33.89 20.84 13.24
C ASN A 583 34.62 20.90 14.60
N THR A 584 34.55 19.83 15.38
CA THR A 584 35.06 19.84 16.77
C THR A 584 36.58 19.84 16.83
N ALA A 585 37.27 19.37 15.78
CA ALA A 585 38.73 19.29 15.73
C ALA A 585 39.39 20.62 15.35
N THR A 586 38.86 21.31 14.33
CA THR A 586 39.40 22.57 13.83
C THR A 586 38.78 23.79 14.49
N GLY A 587 37.56 23.65 14.99
CA GLY A 587 36.75 24.77 15.47
C GLY A 587 36.15 25.65 14.36
N ASN A 588 36.29 25.26 13.10
CA ASN A 588 35.72 25.97 11.95
C ASN A 588 34.25 25.61 11.74
N CYS A 589 33.51 26.57 11.17
CA CYS A 589 32.08 26.45 10.84
C CYS A 589 31.89 26.05 9.38
N VAL A 590 30.84 25.26 9.11
CA VAL A 590 30.31 25.02 7.75
C VAL A 590 29.92 26.36 7.12
N ASP A 591 30.51 26.67 5.98
CA ASP A 591 30.51 27.98 5.32
C ASP A 591 30.22 27.82 3.82
N ILE A 592 29.38 28.71 3.28
CA ILE A 592 29.18 28.87 1.83
C ILE A 592 30.32 29.71 1.27
N ASP A 593 31.13 29.10 0.40
CA ASP A 593 32.38 29.68 -0.11
C ASP A 593 32.19 31.11 -0.66
N GLY A 594 32.96 32.05 -0.11
CA GLY A 594 32.94 33.46 -0.51
C GLY A 594 31.60 34.16 -0.33
N SER A 595 30.68 33.62 0.49
CA SER A 595 29.26 34.08 0.56
C SER A 595 28.58 34.07 -0.82
N ASN A 596 29.00 33.18 -1.72
CA ASN A 596 28.44 33.05 -3.05
C ASN A 596 27.15 32.21 -3.00
N TYR A 597 25.99 32.86 -3.03
CA TYR A 597 24.70 32.17 -2.94
C TYR A 597 24.20 31.56 -4.26
N LYS A 598 25.08 31.37 -5.26
CA LYS A 598 24.73 30.72 -6.53
C LYS A 598 24.59 29.20 -6.37
N ASP A 599 23.81 28.61 -7.26
CA ASP A 599 23.69 27.15 -7.35
C ASP A 599 25.07 26.51 -7.60
N SER A 600 25.29 25.33 -7.04
CA SER A 600 26.55 24.58 -7.12
C SER A 600 27.74 25.23 -6.43
N THR A 601 27.53 26.27 -5.61
CA THR A 601 28.63 26.83 -4.80
C THR A 601 29.09 25.76 -3.80
N PRO A 602 30.39 25.43 -3.75
CA PRO A 602 30.92 24.47 -2.77
C PRO A 602 30.72 24.95 -1.34
N LEU A 603 30.45 24.00 -0.45
CA LEU A 603 30.53 24.25 0.98
C LEU A 603 31.93 23.87 1.49
N LEU A 604 32.41 24.60 2.48
CA LEU A 604 33.70 24.38 3.10
C LEU A 604 33.62 24.61 4.62
N THR A 605 34.74 24.44 5.31
CA THR A 605 34.92 24.86 6.70
C THR A 605 35.80 26.10 6.75
N TYR A 606 35.33 27.12 7.47
CA TYR A 606 36.06 28.38 7.66
C TYR A 606 35.97 28.86 9.11
N ALA A 607 36.84 29.79 9.51
CA ALA A 607 36.80 30.38 10.84
C ALA A 607 35.39 30.94 11.12
N CYS A 608 34.79 30.54 12.25
CA CYS A 608 33.46 30.98 12.62
C CYS A 608 33.43 32.51 12.82
N GLY A 609 32.50 33.19 12.14
CA GLY A 609 32.34 34.64 12.24
C GLY A 609 32.00 35.12 13.64
N ALA A 610 32.36 36.38 13.94
CA ALA A 610 32.15 36.97 15.25
C ALA A 610 30.67 36.90 15.67
N GLY A 611 30.40 36.32 16.84
CA GLY A 611 29.05 36.18 17.39
C GLY A 611 28.22 35.00 16.86
N GLY A 612 28.73 34.18 15.93
CA GLY A 612 28.00 33.02 15.42
C GLY A 612 26.76 33.36 14.58
N THR A 613 26.70 34.58 14.03
CA THR A 613 25.55 35.09 13.27
C THR A 613 25.90 35.40 11.81
N GLN A 614 27.07 34.98 11.32
CA GLN A 614 27.48 35.23 9.96
C GLN A 614 26.56 34.49 8.98
N ALA A 615 25.90 35.24 8.09
CA ALA A 615 24.77 34.75 7.29
C ALA A 615 25.10 33.52 6.41
N ASN A 616 26.32 33.42 5.88
CA ASN A 616 26.78 32.28 5.08
C ASN A 616 27.25 31.07 5.91
N GLN A 617 27.20 31.15 7.25
CA GLN A 617 27.59 30.09 8.19
C GLN A 617 26.46 29.65 9.14
N VAL A 618 25.27 30.25 8.99
CA VAL A 618 24.08 29.97 9.80
C VAL A 618 23.12 29.08 9.01
N TRP A 619 22.67 28.01 9.64
CA TRP A 619 21.79 27.00 9.04
C TRP A 619 20.55 26.78 9.90
N THR A 620 19.41 26.60 9.25
CA THR A 620 18.22 26.01 9.86
C THR A 620 18.47 24.53 9.98
N LEU A 621 18.55 24.05 11.22
CA LEU A 621 18.86 22.67 11.55
C LEU A 621 17.56 21.88 11.81
N PRO A 622 17.60 20.54 11.68
CA PRO A 622 16.53 19.68 12.15
C PRO A 622 16.21 19.96 13.63
N ARG A 623 14.92 19.97 13.97
CA ARG A 623 14.46 20.04 15.36
C ARG A 623 15.12 18.92 16.17
N GLY A 624 15.65 19.23 17.36
CA GLY A 624 16.42 18.29 18.16
C GLY A 624 17.93 18.26 17.92
N ALA A 625 18.45 18.84 16.82
CA ALA A 625 19.87 18.80 16.50
C ALA A 625 20.75 19.48 17.56
N ASN A 626 20.23 20.52 18.21
CA ASN A 626 20.91 21.24 19.29
C ASN A 626 20.64 20.64 20.69
N GLY A 627 20.06 19.45 20.76
CA GLY A 627 19.71 18.78 22.01
C GLY A 627 18.33 19.16 22.58
N THR A 628 17.60 20.09 21.96
CA THR A 628 16.24 20.49 22.39
C THR A 628 15.21 20.09 21.35
N TRP A 629 14.21 19.29 21.78
CA TRP A 629 13.17 18.72 20.94
C TRP A 629 11.83 19.41 21.08
#